data_AF-A0A520J4N1-F1
#
_entry.id   AF-A0A520J4N1-F1
#
_cell.length_a   1.000
_cell.length_b   1.000
_cell.length_c   1.000
_cell.angle_alpha   90.00
_cell.angle_beta   90.00
_cell.angle_gamma   90.00
#
_symmetry.space_group_name_H-M   'P 1'
#
loop_
_entity.id
_entity.type
_entity.pdbx_description
1 polymer ?
#
loop_
_entity_poly.entity_id
_entity_poly.type
_entity_poly.pdbx_seq_one_letter_code
_entity_poly.pdbx_strand_id
1 'polypeptide(L)'
;MFALLAMMAGWVTAMPAWASTVQSVAMRGGRIVIRFDDAVRDATSRVMSDDGRIVVDVTGATPGAPLAATGLVTRITQQRHGSG
;
A
#
# COMPACT_ATOMS: atom_id res chain seq x y z
N MET A 1 27.33 29.89 -0.09
CA MET A 1 25.84 29.93 -0.01
C MET A 1 25.19 29.07 -1.09
N PHE A 2 25.45 29.34 -2.39
CA PHE A 2 24.83 28.63 -3.52
C PHE A 2 25.05 27.11 -3.51
N ALA A 3 26.27 26.66 -3.19
CA ALA A 3 26.60 25.23 -3.13
C ALA A 3 25.85 24.48 -2.02
N LEU A 4 25.59 25.14 -0.88
CA LEU A 4 24.84 24.55 0.23
C LEU A 4 23.35 24.40 -0.12
N LEU A 5 22.79 25.40 -0.80
CA LEU A 5 21.41 25.36 -1.31
C LEU A 5 21.24 24.26 -2.37
N ALA A 6 22.21 24.11 -3.28
CA ALA A 6 22.21 23.05 -4.29
C ALA A 6 22.31 21.65 -3.66
N MET A 7 23.12 21.49 -2.61
CA MET A 7 23.26 20.23 -1.88
C MET A 7 21.99 19.87 -1.08
N MET A 8 21.35 20.85 -0.43
CA MET A 8 20.07 20.64 0.26
C MET A 8 18.93 20.31 -0.72
N ALA A 9 18.91 20.93 -1.90
CA ALA A 9 17.93 20.63 -2.94
C ALA A 9 18.06 19.19 -3.48
N GLY A 10 19.28 18.67 -3.62
CA GLY A 10 19.52 17.29 -4.05
C GLY A 10 19.08 16.22 -3.04
N TRP A 11 18.98 16.55 -1.75
CA TRP A 11 18.44 15.63 -0.73
C TRP A 11 16.92 15.62 -0.66
N VAL A 12 16.24 16.72 -0.99
CA VAL A 12 14.76 16.75 -1.00
C VAL A 12 14.19 15.93 -2.15
N THR A 13 14.90 15.82 -3.29
CA THR A 13 14.52 14.95 -4.41
C THR A 13 14.78 13.46 -4.15
N ALA A 14 15.47 13.11 -3.05
CA ALA A 14 15.81 11.74 -2.69
C ALA A 14 14.83 11.11 -1.68
N MET A 15 13.70 11.76 -1.39
CA MET A 15 12.59 11.09 -0.71
C MET A 15 11.88 10.21 -1.74
N PRO A 16 11.87 8.87 -1.59
CA PRO A 16 11.08 8.01 -2.45
C PRO A 16 9.60 8.23 -2.11
N ALA A 17 9.03 9.32 -2.63
CA ALA A 17 7.63 9.70 -2.45
C ALA A 17 6.65 8.80 -3.22
N TRP A 18 7.14 7.74 -3.88
CA TRP A 18 6.35 6.79 -4.68
C TRP A 18 5.99 5.53 -3.89
N ALA A 19 5.61 5.72 -2.63
CA ALA A 19 5.18 4.63 -1.79
C ALA A 19 3.78 4.96 -1.31
N SER A 20 2.77 4.53 -2.07
CA SER A 20 1.39 4.82 -1.73
C SER A 20 0.97 4.05 -0.46
N THR A 21 0.37 4.74 0.49
CA THR A 21 -0.10 4.16 1.74
C THR A 21 -1.51 3.60 1.57
N VAL A 22 -1.76 2.41 2.10
CA VAL A 22 -3.12 1.87 2.21
C VAL A 22 -3.93 2.70 3.21
N GLN A 23 -4.95 3.42 2.73
CA GLN A 23 -5.82 4.23 3.58
C GLN A 23 -7.01 3.44 4.13
N SER A 24 -7.62 2.58 3.32
CA SER A 24 -8.81 1.83 3.72
C SER A 24 -9.02 0.59 2.85
N VAL A 25 -9.60 -0.44 3.45
CA VAL A 25 -10.05 -1.65 2.76
C VAL A 25 -11.52 -1.82 3.12
N ALA A 26 -12.39 -1.87 2.11
CA ALA A 26 -13.84 -2.00 2.29
C ALA A 26 -14.43 -3.04 1.36
N MET A 27 -15.48 -3.72 1.82
CA MET A 27 -16.31 -4.58 1.00
C MET A 27 -17.51 -3.79 0.49
N ARG A 28 -17.67 -3.66 -0.83
CA ARG A 28 -18.85 -3.03 -1.46
C ARG A 28 -19.39 -3.93 -2.56
N GLY A 29 -20.63 -4.41 -2.40
CA GLY A 29 -21.35 -5.14 -3.45
C GLY A 29 -20.61 -6.37 -3.99
N GLY A 30 -19.97 -7.15 -3.11
CA GLY A 30 -19.16 -8.32 -3.51
C GLY A 30 -17.76 -7.98 -4.04
N ARG A 31 -17.31 -6.73 -3.93
CA ARG A 31 -15.97 -6.29 -4.34
C ARG A 31 -15.14 -5.86 -3.12
N ILE A 32 -13.85 -6.20 -3.14
CA ILE A 32 -12.86 -5.63 -2.23
C ILE A 32 -12.36 -4.33 -2.88
N VAL A 33 -12.56 -3.21 -2.19
CA VAL A 33 -12.08 -1.90 -2.61
C VAL A 33 -10.97 -1.50 -1.65
N ILE A 34 -9.75 -1.39 -2.19
CA ILE A 34 -8.58 -0.90 -1.46
C ILE A 34 -8.32 0.53 -1.92
N ARG A 35 -8.30 1.47 -0.97
CA ARG A 35 -8.03 2.88 -1.24
C ARG A 35 -6.60 3.21 -0.85
N PHE A 36 -5.94 3.89 -1.76
CA PHE A 36 -4.57 4.35 -1.70
C PHE A 36 -4.57 5.88 -1.67
N ASP A 37 -3.56 6.48 -1.04
CA ASP A 37 -3.36 7.93 -1.01
C ASP A 37 -2.79 8.49 -2.31
N ASP A 38 -2.19 7.63 -3.14
CA ASP A 38 -1.60 7.96 -4.43
C ASP A 38 -1.79 6.79 -5.42
N ALA A 39 -1.39 6.99 -6.68
CA ALA A 39 -1.42 5.96 -7.70
C ALA A 39 -0.47 4.79 -7.34
N VAL A 40 -1.01 3.58 -7.38
CA VAL A 40 -0.20 2.35 -7.26
C VAL A 40 0.32 1.93 -8.63
N ARG A 41 1.54 1.39 -8.68
CA ARG A 41 2.18 1.03 -9.96
C ARG A 41 1.51 -0.18 -10.60
N ASP A 42 1.23 -1.19 -9.79
CA ASP A 42 0.59 -2.43 -10.20
C ASP A 42 -0.08 -3.11 -9.00
N ALA A 43 -1.13 -3.89 -9.25
CA ALA A 43 -1.82 -4.66 -8.23
C ALA A 43 -2.34 -5.98 -8.81
N THR A 44 -1.96 -7.10 -8.19
CA THR A 44 -2.41 -8.44 -8.57
C THR A 44 -3.14 -9.11 -7.41
N SER A 45 -4.30 -9.70 -7.68
CA SER A 45 -5.08 -10.43 -6.67
C SER A 45 -5.08 -11.93 -6.94
N ARG A 46 -4.97 -12.74 -5.89
CA ARG A 46 -5.09 -14.19 -5.95
C ARG A 46 -5.92 -14.72 -4.79
N VAL A 47 -6.81 -15.66 -5.08
CA VAL A 47 -7.54 -16.43 -4.06
C VAL A 47 -6.65 -17.61 -3.63
N MET A 48 -6.48 -17.78 -2.32
CA MET A 48 -5.82 -18.92 -1.71
C MET A 48 -6.88 -19.98 -1.41
N SER A 49 -6.80 -21.10 -2.11
CA SER A 49 -7.85 -22.12 -2.17
C SER A 49 -8.10 -22.83 -0.84
N ASP A 50 -7.13 -22.80 0.07
CA ASP A 50 -7.10 -23.68 1.24
C ASP A 50 -7.89 -23.12 2.43
N ASP A 51 -7.99 -21.79 2.53
CA ASP A 51 -8.53 -21.09 3.69
C ASP A 51 -9.42 -19.90 3.34
N GLY A 52 -9.80 -19.78 2.07
CA GLY A 52 -10.67 -18.70 1.59
C GLY A 52 -10.04 -17.31 1.73
N ARG A 53 -8.71 -17.21 1.81
CA ARG A 53 -8.02 -15.93 1.87
C ARG A 53 -7.85 -15.34 0.48
N ILE A 54 -7.95 -14.02 0.41
CA ILE A 54 -7.63 -13.26 -0.80
C ILE A 54 -6.37 -12.48 -0.51
N VAL A 55 -5.33 -12.73 -1.29
CA VAL A 55 -4.07 -12.00 -1.22
C VAL A 55 -4.04 -10.99 -2.35
N VAL A 56 -3.72 -9.74 -2.02
CA VAL A 56 -3.51 -8.68 -3.00
C VAL A 56 -2.07 -8.21 -2.86
N ASP A 57 -1.29 -8.44 -3.90
CA ASP A 57 0.08 -7.93 -4.01
C ASP A 57 0.03 -6.57 -4.72
N VAL A 58 0.68 -5.57 -4.14
CA VAL A 58 0.63 -4.18 -4.59
C VAL A 58 2.04 -3.64 -4.69
N THR A 59 2.46 -3.29 -5.91
CA THR A 59 3.80 -2.76 -6.16
C THR A 59 3.82 -1.25 -5.91
N GLY A 60 4.79 -0.80 -5.11
CA GLY A 60 4.94 0.61 -4.76
C GLY A 60 3.97 1.08 -3.68
N ALA A 61 3.47 0.17 -2.84
CA ALA A 61 2.64 0.51 -1.70
C ALA A 61 3.33 0.21 -0.36
N THR A 62 3.05 1.05 0.64
CA THR A 62 3.47 0.84 2.03
C THR A 62 2.25 0.45 2.87
N PRO A 63 2.40 -0.50 3.81
CA PRO A 63 1.38 -0.76 4.81
C PRO A 63 0.99 0.52 5.55
N GLY A 64 -0.30 0.76 5.65
CA GLY A 64 -0.86 1.87 6.41
C GLY A 64 -1.17 1.49 7.86
N ALA A 65 -2.04 2.27 8.49
CA ALA A 65 -2.54 1.95 9.81
C ALA A 65 -3.30 0.60 9.81
N PRO A 66 -3.30 -0.14 10.94
CA PRO A 66 -4.12 -1.33 11.08
C PRO A 66 -5.59 -1.04 10.76
N LEU A 67 -6.17 -1.82 9.85
CA LEU A 67 -7.56 -1.68 9.47
C LEU A 67 -8.40 -2.73 10.19
N ALA A 68 -9.52 -2.28 10.76
CA ALA A 68 -10.50 -3.19 11.32
C ALA A 68 -11.22 -3.93 10.18
N ALA A 69 -11.28 -5.25 10.29
CA ALA A 69 -12.09 -6.07 9.40
C ALA A 69 -13.57 -5.93 9.79
N THR A 70 -14.46 -5.83 8.81
CA THR A 70 -15.91 -5.70 9.04
C THR A 70 -16.70 -6.60 8.10
N GLY A 71 -17.79 -7.19 8.58
CA GLY A 71 -18.66 -8.05 7.79
C GLY A 71 -18.06 -9.43 7.53
N LEU A 72 -18.03 -9.86 6.25
CA LEU A 72 -17.54 -11.18 5.85
C LEU A 72 -16.01 -11.34 5.97
N VAL A 73 -15.28 -10.23 6.07
CA VAL A 73 -13.83 -10.26 6.28
C VAL A 73 -13.58 -10.35 7.77
N THR A 74 -12.95 -11.44 8.21
CA THR A 74 -12.65 -11.68 9.63
C THR A 74 -11.32 -11.10 10.07
N ARG A 75 -10.38 -10.90 9.14
CA ARG A 75 -9.05 -10.36 9.42
C ARG A 75 -8.45 -9.69 8.19
N ILE A 76 -7.81 -8.55 8.40
CA ILE A 76 -7.00 -7.85 7.40
C ILE A 76 -5.57 -7.78 7.95
N THR A 77 -4.61 -8.27 7.17
CA THR A 77 -3.19 -8.18 7.49
C THR A 77 -2.48 -7.48 6.35
N GLN A 78 -1.61 -6.53 6.67
CA GLN A 78 -0.76 -5.85 5.70
C GLN A 78 0.69 -6.17 6.03
N GLN A 79 1.46 -6.57 5.03
CA GLN A 79 2.89 -6.81 5.19
C GLN A 79 3.62 -6.18 4.00
N ARG A 80 4.73 -5.50 4.28
CA ARG A 80 5.62 -5.02 3.22
C ARG A 80 6.34 -6.21 2.61
N HIS A 81 6.22 -6.39 1.31
CA HIS A 81 6.95 -7.41 0.56
C HIS A 81 8.05 -6.72 -0.27
N GLY A 82 9.31 -7.13 -0.07
CA GLY A 82 10.50 -6.52 -0.70
C GLY A 82 11.49 -5.89 0.30
N SER A 83 12.78 -5.89 -0.07
CA SER A 83 13.85 -5.23 0.70
C SER A 83 13.76 -3.71 0.54
N GLY A 84 13.83 -3.01 1.67
CA GLY A 84 13.68 -1.55 1.76
C GLY A 84 14.70 -0.76 0.97
#